data_AF-A0A968R496-F1
#
_entry.id   AF-A0A968R496-F1
#
_cell.length_a   1.000
_cell.length_b   1.000
_cell.length_c   1.000
_cell.angle_alpha   90.00
_cell.angle_beta   90.00
_cell.angle_gamma   90.00
#
_symmetry.space_group_name_H-M   'P 1'
#
loop_
_entity.id
_entity.type
_entity.pdbx_description
1 polymer ?
#
loop_
_entity_poly.entity_id
_entity_poly.type
_entity_poly.pdbx_seq_one_letter_code
_entity_poly.pdbx_strand_id
1 'polypeptide(L)' 'MDIAGTLAEIISLSVNDRIRLVQAIWDSISAEPEHLELTESQRIELSRRLLDHETNPSAVISWQQVKARTMSRLQQ' A
#
# COMPACT_ATOMS: atom_id res chain seq x y z
N MET A 1 -11.01 -3.58 23.17
CA MET A 1 -10.45 -4.74 22.45
C MET A 1 -8.97 -4.79 22.77
N ASP A 2 -8.45 -5.94 23.19
CA ASP A 2 -7.01 -6.11 23.41
C ASP A 2 -6.34 -6.39 22.06
N ILE A 3 -5.76 -5.35 21.46
CA ILE A 3 -5.09 -5.45 20.16
C ILE A 3 -3.90 -6.41 20.23
N ALA A 4 -3.22 -6.50 21.37
CA ALA A 4 -2.08 -7.41 21.52
C ALA A 4 -2.53 -8.87 21.51
N GLY A 5 -3.61 -9.21 22.24
CA GLY A 5 -4.23 -10.52 22.21
C GLY A 5 -4.75 -10.91 20.83
N THR A 6 -5.48 -10.01 20.15
CA THR A 6 -5.95 -10.23 18.77
C THR A 6 -4.79 -10.44 17.80
N LEU A 7 -3.70 -9.69 17.93
CA LEU A 7 -2.52 -9.87 17.09
C LEU A 7 -1.86 -11.24 17.31
N ALA A 8 -1.82 -11.73 18.55
CA ALA A 8 -1.31 -13.08 18.85
C ALA A 8 -2.14 -14.17 18.15
N GLU A 9 -3.48 -14.04 18.16
CA GLU A 9 -4.38 -14.94 17.44
C GLU A 9 -4.15 -14.89 15.93
N ILE A 10 -4.03 -13.69 15.35
CA ILE A 10 -3.72 -13.50 13.93
C ILE A 10 -2.37 -14.12 13.56
N ILE A 11 -1.35 -13.96 14.41
CA ILE A 11 -0.02 -14.53 14.17
C ILE A 11 -0.05 -16.06 14.17
N SER A 12 -0.97 -16.68 14.92
CA SER A 12 -1.15 -18.14 14.97
C SER A 12 -1.73 -18.75 13.69
N LEU A 13 -2.31 -17.92 12.80
CA LEU A 13 -2.86 -18.36 11.52
C LEU A 13 -1.76 -18.74 10.52
N SER A 14 -2.14 -19.53 9.51
CA SER A 14 -1.25 -19.80 8.37
C SER A 14 -0.88 -18.50 7.64
N VAL A 15 0.27 -18.48 6.97
CA VAL A 15 0.70 -17.32 6.16
C VAL A 15 -0.38 -16.91 5.15
N ASN A 16 -1.03 -17.89 4.51
CA ASN A 16 -2.09 -17.64 3.53
C ASN A 16 -3.31 -16.97 4.16
N ASP A 17 -3.72 -17.42 5.35
CA ASP A 17 -4.87 -16.83 6.05
C ASP A 17 -4.55 -15.43 6.57
N ARG A 18 -3.30 -15.19 7.02
CA ARG A 18 -2.85 -13.84 7.38
C ARG A 18 -2.89 -12.90 6.18
N ILE A 19 -2.44 -13.34 5.01
CA ILE A 19 -2.51 -12.54 3.78
C ILE A 19 -3.97 -12.21 3.42
N ARG A 20 -4.87 -13.19 3.49
CA ARG A 20 -6.31 -12.97 3.25
C ARG A 20 -6.91 -11.98 4.24
N LEU A 21 -6.55 -12.09 5.51
CA LEU A 21 -7.03 -11.18 6.55
C LEU A 21 -6.50 -9.75 6.34
N VAL A 22 -5.21 -9.60 6.02
CA VAL A 22 -4.63 -8.30 5.68
C VAL A 22 -5.38 -7.66 4.51
N GLN A 23 -5.68 -8.43 3.47
CA GLN A 23 -6.47 -7.93 2.34
C GLN A 23 -7.88 -7.51 2.77
N ALA A 24 -8.59 -8.34 3.54
CA ALA A 24 -9.95 -8.03 3.99
C ALA A 24 -10.01 -6.76 4.87
N ILE A 25 -9.03 -6.59 5.77
CA ILE A 25 -8.91 -5.38 6.58
C ILE A 25 -8.62 -4.17 5.69
N TRP A 26 -7.71 -4.31 4.72
CA TRP A 26 -7.39 -3.24 3.79
C TRP A 26 -8.60 -2.81 2.95
N ASP A 27 -9.37 -3.77 2.45
CA ASP A 27 -10.60 -3.52 1.69
C ASP A 27 -11.63 -2.78 2.57
N SER A 28 -11.78 -3.19 3.84
CA SER A 28 -12.67 -2.50 4.79
C SER A 28 -12.26 -1.05 5.02
N ILE A 29 -10.96 -0.78 5.23
CA ILE A 29 -10.46 0.60 5.42
C ILE A 29 -10.71 1.43 4.15
N SER A 30 -10.50 0.84 2.98
CA SER A 30 -10.69 1.54 1.70
C SER A 30 -12.16 1.91 1.42
N ALA A 31 -13.11 1.23 2.07
CA ALA A 31 -14.54 1.48 1.95
C ALA A 31 -15.03 2.66 2.81
N GLU A 32 -14.19 3.20 3.70
CA GLU A 32 -14.52 4.32 4.61
C GLU A 32 -13.60 5.54 4.36
N PRO A 33 -13.62 6.14 3.16
CA PRO A 33 -12.72 7.24 2.79
C PRO A 33 -12.90 8.50 3.65
N GLU A 34 -14.06 8.69 4.27
CA GLU A 34 -14.37 9.80 5.18
C GLU A 34 -13.46 9.87 6.42
N HIS A 35 -12.81 8.77 6.78
CA HIS A 35 -11.86 8.72 7.91
C HIS A 35 -10.43 9.09 7.52
N LEU A 36 -10.15 9.30 6.24
CA LEU A 36 -8.82 9.62 5.71
C LEU A 36 -8.77 11.07 5.20
N GLU A 37 -8.95 12.03 6.11
CA GLU A 37 -8.73 13.43 5.78
C GLU A 37 -7.25 13.67 5.47
N LEU A 38 -6.97 14.05 4.22
CA LEU A 38 -5.63 14.49 3.84
C LEU A 38 -5.28 15.79 4.56
N THR A 39 -4.04 15.91 5.00
CA THR A 39 -3.50 17.22 5.40
C THR A 39 -3.34 18.11 4.15
N GLU A 40 -3.23 19.42 4.37
CA GLU A 40 -3.00 20.34 3.26
C GLU A 40 -1.69 20.05 2.52
N SER A 41 -0.64 19.71 3.27
CA SER A 41 0.64 19.33 2.68
C SER A 41 0.55 18.07 1.82
N GLN A 42 -0.27 17.09 2.21
CA GLN A 42 -0.51 15.88 1.42
C GLN A 42 -1.30 16.20 0.14
N ARG A 43 -2.34 17.04 0.22
CA ARG A 43 -3.10 17.49 -0.97
C ARG A 43 -2.21 18.21 -1.97
N ILE A 44 -1.37 19.13 -1.51
CA ILE A 44 -0.44 19.87 -2.37
C ILE A 44 0.53 18.90 -3.07
N GLU A 45 1.10 17.96 -2.34
CA GLU A 45 2.03 16.98 -2.93
C GLU A 45 1.35 16.06 -3.94
N LEU A 46 0.12 15.61 -3.68
CA LEU A 46 -0.63 14.78 -4.62
C LEU A 46 -0.97 15.56 -5.91
N SER A 47 -1.42 16.80 -5.79
CA SER A 47 -1.68 17.68 -6.94
C SER A 47 -0.43 17.92 -7.77
N ARG A 48 0.72 18.15 -7.12
CA ARG A 48 2.02 18.32 -7.78
C ARG A 48 2.41 17.06 -8.57
N ARG A 49 2.31 15.88 -7.95
CA ARG A 49 2.64 14.60 -8.61
C ARG A 49 1.70 14.27 -9.76
N LEU A 50 0.42 14.62 -9.64
CA LEU A 50 -0.56 14.41 -10.71
C LEU A 50 -0.19 15.26 -11.93
N LEU A 51 0.09 16.54 -11.73
CA LEU A 51 0.52 17.44 -12.81
C LEU A 51 1.84 17.01 -13.45
N ASP A 52 2.82 16.58 -12.66
CA ASP A 52 4.09 16.04 -13.16
C ASP A 52 3.84 14.80 -14.06
N HIS A 53 2.92 13.93 -13.68
CA HIS A 53 2.58 12.75 -14.47
C HIS A 53 1.81 13.10 -15.76
N GLU A 54 0.88 14.04 -15.70
CA GLU A 54 0.13 14.51 -16.88
C GLU A 54 1.04 15.16 -17.92
N THR A 55 2.03 15.94 -17.47
CA THR A 55 3.01 16.61 -18.33
C THR A 55 4.11 15.67 -18.83
N ASN A 56 4.40 14.59 -18.11
CA ASN A 56 5.35 13.57 -18.53
C ASN A 56 4.87 12.13 -18.23
N PRO A 57 3.93 11.59 -19.02
CA PRO A 57 3.37 10.25 -18.76
C PRO A 57 4.41 9.13 -18.88
N SER A 58 5.50 9.37 -19.61
CA SER A 58 6.60 8.41 -19.80
C SER A 58 7.58 8.34 -18.63
N ALA A 59 7.51 9.28 -17.67
CA ALA A 59 8.35 9.29 -16.47
C ALA A 59 7.88 8.29 -15.39
N VAL A 60 7.52 7.09 -15.82
CA VAL A 60 7.14 5.96 -14.97
C VAL A 60 7.90 4.72 -15.38
N ILE A 61 8.03 3.77 -14.46
CA ILE A 61 8.57 2.43 -14.75
C ILE A 61 7.46 1.40 -14.60
N SER A 62 7.44 0.40 -15.47
CA SER A 62 6.43 -0.65 -15.38
C SER A 62 6.62 -1.50 -14.13
N TRP A 63 5.55 -2.12 -13.65
CA TRP A 63 5.65 -3.10 -12.56
C TRP A 63 6.64 -4.22 -12.85
N GLN A 64 6.71 -4.67 -14.12
CA GLN A 64 7.69 -5.67 -14.54
C GLN A 64 9.13 -5.18 -14.34
N GLN A 65 9.42 -3.91 -14.68
CA GLN A 65 10.73 -3.31 -14.46
C GLN A 65 11.05 -3.17 -12.97
N VAL A 66 10.09 -2.75 -12.14
CA VAL A 66 10.25 -2.69 -10.68
C VAL A 66 10.57 -4.07 -10.13
N LYS A 67 9.76 -5.07 -10.47
CA LYS A 67 9.93 -6.45 -10.01
C LYS A 67 11.28 -7.02 -10.44
N ALA A 68 11.67 -6.84 -11.71
CA ALA A 68 12.96 -7.30 -12.21
C ALA A 68 14.12 -6.68 -11.42
N ARG A 69 14.11 -5.36 -11.22
CA ARG A 69 15.14 -4.66 -10.43
C ARG A 69 15.21 -5.15 -8.99
N THR A 70 14.07 -5.36 -8.34
CA THR A 70 14.01 -5.88 -6.96
C THR A 70 14.57 -7.31 -6.88
N MET A 71 14.18 -8.19 -7.80
CA MET A 71 14.69 -9.56 -7.83
C MET A 71 16.20 -9.62 -8.08
N SER A 72 16.74 -8.79 -8.97
CA SER A 72 18.18 -8.70 -9.21
C SER A 72 18.97 -8.23 -7.98
N ARG A 73 18.37 -7.43 -7.08
CA ARG A 73 19.00 -7.01 -5.83
C ARG A 73 19.00 -8.10 -4.76
N LEU A 74 17.96 -8.95 -4.73
CA LEU A 74 17.85 -10.05 -3.78
C LEU A 74 18.78 -11.24 -4.10
N GLN A 75 19.41 -11.24 -5.27
CA GLN A 75 20.36 -12.27 -5.72
C GLN A 75 21.83 -11.89 -5.52
N GLN A 76 22.10 -10.69 -4.98
CA GLN A 76 23.44 -10.21 -4.59
C GLN A 76 23.66 -10.46 -3.10
#